data_AF-A0A1F9CNL3-F1
#
_entry.id   AF-A0A1F9CNL3-F1
#
_cell.length_a   1.000
_cell.length_b   1.000
_cell.length_c   1.000
_cell.angle_alpha   90.00
_cell.angle_beta   90.00
_cell.angle_gamma   90.00
#
_symmetry.space_group_name_H-M   'P 1'
#
loop_
_entity.id
_entity.type
_entity.pdbx_description
1 polymer ?
#
loop_
_entity_poly.entity_id
_entity_poly.type
_entity_poly.pdbx_seq_one_letter_code
_entity_poly.pdbx_strand_id
1 'polypeptide(L)'
;MTKTATVRARIKPDLKEKAEHVLRDLGLNPTQAITLFYRQVELHQGLPFDVVVPTETTRQTFEDTDVGRNLIVCKDVDDMFAKLQI
;
A
#
# COMPACT_ATOMS: atom_id res chain seq x y z
N MET A 1 12.75 -26.71 -18.75
CA MET A 1 12.76 -25.32 -19.23
C MET A 1 11.63 -24.57 -18.55
N THR A 2 11.94 -23.60 -17.70
CA THR A 2 10.93 -22.74 -17.07
C THR A 2 10.28 -21.88 -18.15
N LYS A 3 8.96 -22.00 -18.31
CA LYS A 3 8.20 -21.18 -19.26
C LYS A 3 8.31 -19.72 -18.83
N THR A 4 8.84 -18.86 -19.70
CA THR A 4 8.89 -17.41 -19.48
C THR A 4 7.64 -16.76 -20.04
N ALA A 5 7.06 -15.81 -19.30
CA ALA A 5 5.94 -14.99 -19.76
C ALA A 5 6.38 -13.52 -19.87
N THR A 6 5.86 -12.81 -20.87
CA THR A 6 6.20 -11.41 -21.12
C THR A 6 5.08 -10.49 -20.62
N VAL A 7 5.43 -9.47 -19.84
CA VAL A 7 4.52 -8.41 -19.41
C VAL A 7 4.72 -7.19 -20.30
N ARG A 8 3.65 -6.68 -20.91
CA ARG A 8 3.68 -5.48 -21.76
C ARG A 8 2.51 -4.56 -21.43
N ALA A 9 2.80 -3.33 -21.03
CA ALA A 9 1.80 -2.32 -20.71
C ALA A 9 2.18 -0.98 -21.37
N ARG A 10 1.16 -0.21 -21.79
CA ARG A 10 1.35 1.16 -22.26
C ARG A 10 1.15 2.11 -21.09
N ILE A 11 2.09 3.03 -20.89
CA ILE A 11 2.04 4.07 -19.85
C ILE A 11 2.45 5.40 -20.46
N LYS A 12 2.08 6.50 -19.79
CA LYS A 12 2.52 7.85 -20.19
C LYS A 12 4.05 7.96 -20.07
N PRO A 13 4.75 8.60 -21.02
CA PRO A 13 6.21 8.78 -20.96
C PRO A 13 6.68 9.43 -19.66
N ASP A 14 6.05 10.53 -19.23
CA ASP A 14 6.43 11.25 -18.01
C ASP A 14 6.28 10.38 -16.75
N LEU A 15 5.26 9.52 -16.71
CA LEU A 15 5.05 8.59 -15.59
C LEU A 15 6.16 7.54 -15.56
N LYS A 16 6.55 7.02 -16.74
CA LYS A 16 7.66 6.07 -16.88
C LYS A 16 8.95 6.68 -16.35
N GLU A 17 9.32 7.85 -16.84
CA GLU A 17 10.60 8.49 -16.49
C GLU A 17 10.71 8.79 -14.99
N LYS A 18 9.64 9.34 -14.40
CA LYS A 18 9.58 9.62 -12.96
C LYS A 18 9.69 8.34 -12.13
N ALA A 19 8.92 7.30 -12.48
CA ALA A 19 8.96 6.04 -11.76
C ALA A 19 10.34 5.36 -11.87
N GLU A 20 10.93 5.34 -13.07
CA GLU A 20 12.25 4.76 -13.28
C GLU A 20 13.36 5.51 -12.55
N HIS A 21 13.23 6.82 -12.34
CA HIS A 21 14.15 7.57 -11.49
C HIS A 21 14.10 7.08 -10.04
N VAL A 22 12.91 7.00 -9.46
CA VAL A 22 12.72 6.50 -8.08
C VAL A 22 13.23 5.07 -7.93
N LEU A 23 12.94 4.20 -8.91
CA LEU A 23 13.43 2.82 -8.89
C LEU A 23 14.96 2.75 -8.92
N ARG A 24 15.63 3.60 -9.71
CA ARG A 24 17.10 3.68 -9.74
C ARG A 24 17.67 4.13 -8.40
N ASP A 25 17.05 5.11 -7.74
CA ASP A 25 17.48 5.58 -6.42
C ASP A 25 17.36 4.45 -5.37
N LEU A 26 16.39 3.55 -5.55
CA LEU A 26 16.20 2.34 -4.75
C LEU A 26 17.09 1.15 -5.20
N GLY A 27 17.93 1.31 -6.22
CA GLY A 27 18.79 0.25 -6.75
C GLY A 27 18.05 -0.84 -7.55
N LEU A 28 16.84 -0.53 -8.04
CA LEU A 28 15.99 -1.46 -8.77
C LEU A 28 15.86 -1.06 -10.25
N ASN A 29 15.88 -2.06 -11.13
CA ASN A 29 15.44 -1.87 -12.51
C ASN A 29 13.92 -2.12 -12.66
N PRO A 30 13.29 -1.68 -13.76
CA PRO A 30 11.85 -1.83 -13.98
C PRO A 30 11.38 -3.29 -13.96
N THR A 31 12.18 -4.21 -14.51
CA THR A 31 11.85 -5.64 -14.52
C THR A 31 11.82 -6.23 -13.11
N GLN A 32 12.77 -5.86 -12.25
CA GLN A 32 12.79 -6.26 -10.85
C GLN A 32 11.58 -5.70 -10.10
N ALA A 33 11.27 -4.42 -10.29
CA ALA A 33 10.11 -3.79 -9.67
C ALA A 33 8.78 -4.46 -10.07
N ILE A 34 8.59 -4.74 -11.37
CA ILE A 34 7.42 -5.47 -11.87
C ILE A 34 7.38 -6.88 -11.28
N THR A 35 8.51 -7.59 -11.22
CA THR A 35 8.58 -8.93 -10.65
C THR A 35 8.19 -8.93 -9.16
N LEU A 36 8.68 -7.95 -8.40
CA LEU A 36 8.33 -7.77 -6.98
C LEU A 36 6.83 -7.48 -6.82
N PHE A 37 6.25 -6.64 -7.68
CA PHE A 37 4.81 -6.37 -7.66
C PHE A 37 4.00 -7.66 -7.84
N TYR A 38 4.31 -8.49 -8.85
CA TYR A 38 3.61 -9.77 -9.04
C TYR A 38 3.77 -10.73 -7.86
N ARG A 39 4.95 -10.77 -7.23
CA ARG A 39 5.19 -11.56 -6.01
C ARG A 39 4.34 -11.09 -4.85
N GLN A 40 4.19 -9.79 -4.67
CA GLN A 40 3.35 -9.24 -3.63
C GLN A 40 1.87 -9.51 -3.90
N VAL A 41 1.43 -9.45 -5.16
CA VAL A 41 0.06 -9.86 -5.53
C VAL A 41 -0.20 -11.33 -5.21
N GLU A 42 0.74 -12.21 -5.54
CA GLU A 42 0.69 -13.64 -5.20
C GLU A 42 0.63 -13.86 -3.68
N LEU A 43 1.47 -13.17 -2.92
CA LEU A 43 1.56 -13.33 -1.46
C LEU A 43 0.31 -12.84 -0.73
N HIS A 44 -0.21 -11.66 -1.11
CA HIS A 44 -1.32 -11.01 -0.44
C HIS A 44 -2.70 -11.43 -0.98
N GLN A 45 -2.74 -12.22 -2.05
CA GLN A 45 -3.99 -12.57 -2.74
C GLN A 45 -4.83 -11.32 -3.11
N GLY A 46 -4.15 -10.24 -3.46
CA GLY A 46 -4.74 -8.92 -3.61
C GLY A 46 -3.71 -7.89 -4.09
N LEU A 47 -4.09 -6.62 -4.19
CA LEU A 47 -3.13 -5.58 -4.54
C LEU A 47 -2.22 -5.28 -3.35
N PRO A 48 -0.92 -5.00 -3.58
CA PRO A 48 0.06 -4.82 -2.52
C PRO A 48 0.05 -3.39 -1.94
N PHE A 49 -1.06 -2.70 -2.13
CA PHE A 49 -1.37 -1.38 -1.63
C PHE A 49 -2.89 -1.27 -1.57
N ASP A 50 -3.40 -0.46 -0.64
CA ASP A 50 -4.83 -0.29 -0.45
C ASP A 50 -5.46 0.41 -1.66
N VAL A 51 -6.37 -0.30 -2.33
CA VAL A 51 -7.20 0.27 -3.40
C VAL A 51 -8.57 0.58 -2.84
N VAL A 52 -8.59 1.62 -2.02
CA VAL A 52 -9.82 2.15 -1.42
C VAL A 52 -9.98 3.60 -1.87
N VAL A 53 -11.19 3.95 -2.30
CA VAL A 53 -11.63 5.36 -2.25
C VAL A 53 -12.25 5.50 -0.87
N PRO A 54 -11.60 6.24 0.07
CA PRO A 54 -12.15 6.41 1.41
C PRO A 54 -13.55 7.00 1.31
N THR A 55 -14.48 6.46 2.09
CA THR A 55 -15.77 7.15 2.28
C THR A 55 -15.53 8.45 3.06
N GLU A 56 -16.48 9.39 3.01
CA GLU A 56 -16.35 10.65 3.75
C GLU A 56 -16.09 10.40 5.24
N THR A 57 -16.76 9.41 5.84
CA THR A 57 -16.55 9.01 7.23
C THR A 57 -15.12 8.49 7.46
N THR A 58 -14.60 7.62 6.58
CA THR A 58 -13.23 7.10 6.69
C THR A 58 -12.21 8.23 6.58
N ARG A 59 -12.43 9.18 5.67
CA ARG A 59 -11.55 10.32 5.48
C ARG A 59 -11.53 11.24 6.70
N GLN A 60 -12.71 11.62 7.21
CA GLN A 60 -12.83 12.44 8.41
C GLN A 60 -12.19 11.76 9.63
N THR A 61 -12.36 10.43 9.75
CA THR A 61 -11.73 9.65 10.81
C THR A 61 -10.20 9.74 10.74
N PHE A 62 -9.61 9.57 9.55
CA PHE A 62 -8.15 9.71 9.38
C PHE A 62 -7.67 11.14 9.67
N GLU A 63 -8.37 12.15 9.17
CA GLU A 63 -8.03 13.56 9.43
C GLU A 63 -8.06 13.88 10.94
N ASP A 64 -9.07 13.42 11.67
CA ASP A 64 -9.17 13.58 13.12
C ASP A 64 -8.06 12.82 13.86
N THR A 65 -7.79 11.57 13.51
CA THR A 65 -6.77 10.76 14.19
C THR A 65 -5.37 11.30 13.98
N ASP A 66 -5.04 11.76 12.76
CA ASP A 66 -3.72 12.31 12.42
C ASP A 66 -3.40 13.58 13.21
N VAL A 67 -4.42 14.38 13.57
CA VAL A 67 -4.27 15.58 14.40
C VAL A 67 -4.53 15.33 15.89
N GLY A 68 -4.68 14.07 16.30
CA GLY A 68 -4.84 13.67 17.69
C GLY A 68 -6.23 13.88 18.29
N ARG A 69 -7.26 14.06 17.46
CA ARG A 69 -8.66 14.18 17.89
C ARG A 69 -9.33 12.80 17.91
N ASN A 70 -10.32 12.67 18.79
CA ASN A 70 -11.15 11.45 18.91
C ASN A 70 -10.35 10.15 19.15
N LEU A 71 -9.13 10.26 19.71
CA LEU A 71 -8.29 9.12 20.05
C LEU A 71 -8.62 8.57 21.44
N ILE A 72 -8.75 7.25 21.55
CA ILE A 72 -8.88 6.54 22.82
C ILE A 72 -7.53 5.92 23.16
N VAL A 73 -6.85 6.49 24.15
CA VAL A 73 -5.57 5.94 24.64
C VAL A 73 -5.84 4.79 25.59
N CYS A 74 -5.18 3.65 25.36
CA CYS A 74 -5.27 2.47 26.20
C CYS A 74 -3.92 2.18 26.84
N LYS A 75 -3.93 1.70 28.10
CA LYS A 75 -2.70 1.40 28.85
C LYS A 75 -2.09 0.06 28.44
N ASP A 76 -2.94 -0.91 28.14
CA ASP A 76 -2.60 -2.28 27.78
C ASP A 76 -3.75 -2.92 26.97
N VAL A 77 -3.59 -4.20 26.64
CA VAL A 77 -4.53 -4.97 25.84
C VAL A 77 -5.87 -5.18 26.57
N ASP A 78 -5.84 -5.38 27.89
CA ASP A 78 -7.05 -5.61 28.69
C ASP A 78 -7.89 -4.32 28.80
N ASP A 79 -7.24 -3.17 29.01
CA ASP A 79 -7.86 -1.83 28.98
C ASP A 79 -8.44 -1.51 27.60
N MET A 80 -7.78 -1.96 26.52
CA MET A 80 -8.31 -1.81 25.15
C MET A 80 -9.62 -2.58 24.97
N PHE A 81 -9.66 -3.86 25.32
CA PHE A 81 -10.87 -4.68 25.18
C PHE A 81 -12.02 -4.14 26.03
N ALA A 82 -11.74 -3.75 27.28
CA ALA A 82 -12.73 -3.13 28.16
C ALA A 82 -13.35 -1.84 27.56
N LYS A 83 -12.53 -1.00 26.92
CA LYS A 83 -13.00 0.24 26.25
C LYS A 83 -13.72 0.00 24.94
N LEU A 84 -13.36 -1.07 24.22
CA LEU A 84 -14.04 -1.50 22.99
C LEU A 84 -15.34 -2.27 23.24
N GLN A 85 -15.65 -2.57 24.51
CA GLN A 85 -16.84 -3.33 24.92
C GLN A 85 -16.93 -4.72 24.27
N ILE A 86 -15.78 -5.34 24.05
CA ILE A 86 -15.63 -6.70 23.48
C ILE A 86 -14.81 -7.59 24.41
#